data_AF-T2J800-F1
#
_entry.id   AF-T2J800-F1
#
_cell.length_a   1.000
_cell.length_b   1.000
_cell.length_c   1.000
_cell.angle_alpha   90.00
_cell.angle_beta   90.00
_cell.angle_gamma   90.00
#
_symmetry.space_group_name_H-M   'P 1'
#
loop_
_entity.id
_entity.type
_entity.pdbx_description
1 polymer ?
#
loop_
_entity_poly.entity_id
_entity_poly.type
_entity_poly.pdbx_seq_one_letter_code
_entity_poly.pdbx_strand_id
1 'polypeptide(L)' 'MDSSGLGALVLSLKTVRAAGAKLFLCSVNEQVMMLLQLTDMDKILKIYESREEFEKMMKMM' A
#
# COMPACT_ATOMS: atom_id res chain seq x y z
N MET A 1 -6.50 11.90 2.23
CA MET A 1 -6.77 10.72 3.09
C MET A 1 -6.83 11.21 4.53
N ASP A 2 -7.78 10.75 5.31
CA ASP A 2 -7.92 11.06 6.75
C ASP A 2 -7.74 9.79 7.60
N SER A 3 -8.06 9.86 8.89
CA SER A 3 -7.98 8.72 9.81
C SER A 3 -8.90 7.56 9.41
N SER A 4 -10.06 7.85 8.82
CA SER A 4 -11.01 6.82 8.36
C SER A 4 -10.47 6.07 7.15
N GLY A 5 -9.83 6.77 6.22
CA GLY A 5 -9.15 6.17 5.07
C GLY A 5 -7.99 5.25 5.49
N LEU A 6 -7.19 5.67 6.48
CA LEU A 6 -6.13 4.83 7.03
C LEU A 6 -6.69 3.58 7.73
N GLY A 7 -7.77 3.73 8.50
CA GLY A 7 -8.45 2.61 9.15
C GLY A 7 -8.98 1.58 8.14
N ALA A 8 -9.61 2.04 7.06
CA ALA A 8 -10.08 1.19 5.98
C ALA A 8 -8.92 0.48 5.25
N LEU A 9 -7.80 1.17 5.03
CA LEU A 9 -6.60 0.59 4.42
C LEU A 9 -5.99 -0.52 5.30
N VAL A 10 -5.90 -0.29 6.61
CA VAL A 10 -5.43 -1.29 7.58
C VAL A 10 -6.34 -2.51 7.59
N LEU A 11 -7.66 -2.32 7.58
CA LEU A 11 -8.63 -3.42 7.52
C LEU A 11 -8.45 -4.22 6.23
N SER A 12 -8.32 -3.54 5.09
CA SER A 12 -8.11 -4.18 3.79
C SER A 12 -6.83 -5.02 3.76
N LEU A 13 -5.73 -4.49 4.31
CA LEU A 13 -4.48 -5.21 4.43
C LEU A 13 -4.61 -6.48 5.29
N LYS A 14 -5.30 -6.38 6.43
CA LYS A 14 -5.56 -7.54 7.31
C LYS A 14 -6.38 -8.61 6.59
N THR A 15 -7.44 -8.22 5.90
CA THR A 15 -8.30 -9.15 5.14
C THR A 15 -7.52 -9.87 4.04
N VAL A 16 -6.74 -9.13 3.25
CA VAL A 16 -5.94 -9.72 2.16
C VAL A 16 -4.88 -10.69 2.70
N ARG A 17 -4.20 -10.33 3.81
CA ARG A 17 -3.22 -11.21 4.48
C ARG A 17 -3.87 -12.47 5.03
N ALA A 18 -5.05 -12.37 5.63
CA ALA A 18 -5.80 -13.52 6.14
C ALA A 18 -6.18 -14.51 5.02
N ALA A 19 -6.38 -14.02 3.80
CA ALA A 19 -6.62 -14.84 2.62
C ALA A 19 -5.34 -15.39 1.96
N GLY A 20 -4.15 -15.16 2.53
CA GLY A 20 -2.87 -15.57 1.94
C GLY A 20 -2.46 -14.76 0.70
N ALA A 21 -3.13 -13.64 0.44
CA ALA A 21 -2.85 -12.76 -0.69
C ALA A 21 -1.96 -11.58 -0.26
N LYS A 22 -1.47 -10.82 -1.25
CA LYS A 22 -0.62 -9.63 -1.05
C LYS A 22 -1.36 -8.39 -1.53
N LEU A 23 -1.27 -7.31 -0.76
CA LEU A 23 -1.80 -5.99 -1.10
C LEU A 23 -0.63 -5.04 -1.38
N PHE A 24 -0.73 -4.28 -2.46
CA PHE A 24 0.25 -3.29 -2.89
C PHE A 24 -0.45 -1.98 -3.22
N LEU A 25 0.26 -0.87 -3.06
CA LEU A 25 -0.20 0.43 -3.52
C LEU A 25 0.69 0.90 -4.68
N CYS A 26 0.13 1.69 -5.59
CA CYS A 26 0.83 2.30 -6.71
C CYS A 26 0.49 3.79 -6.77
N SER A 27 1.42 4.62 -7.23
CA SER A 27 1.17 6.04 -7.56
C SER A 27 0.53 6.84 -6.42
N VAL A 28 1.01 6.60 -5.20
CA VAL A 28 0.60 7.36 -4.02
C VAL A 28 1.17 8.77 -4.13
N ASN A 29 0.31 9.79 -4.02
CA ASN A 29 0.76 11.19 -4.04
C ASN A 29 1.53 11.57 -2.77
N GLU A 30 2.27 12.68 -2.81
CA GLU A 30 3.15 13.11 -1.72
C GLU A 30 2.42 13.31 -0.38
N GLN A 31 1.21 13.88 -0.40
CA GLN A 31 0.44 14.13 0.83
C GLN A 31 0.04 12.81 1.51
N VAL A 32 -0.41 11.83 0.73
CA VAL A 32 -0.77 10.51 1.25
C VAL A 32 0.48 9.73 1.67
N MET A 33 1.58 9.85 0.92
CA MET A 33 2.85 9.22 1.26
C MET A 33 3.38 9.73 2.62
N MET A 34 3.34 11.05 2.85
CA MET A 34 3.71 11.64 4.13
C MET A 34 2.87 11.07 5.29
N LEU A 35 1.56 10.91 5.10
CA LEU A 35 0.68 10.33 6.12
C LEU A 35 1.00 8.85 6.40
N LEU A 36 1.33 8.08 5.36
CA LEU A 36 1.77 6.69 5.51
C LEU A 36 3.09 6.59 6.25
N GLN A 37 4.05 7.49 5.98
CA GLN A 37 5.33 7.56 6.69
C GLN A 37 5.18 7.94 8.16
N LEU A 38 4.33 8.93 8.47
CA LEU A 38 4.06 9.35 9.86
C LEU A 38 3.43 8.24 10.71
N THR A 39 2.82 7.24 10.06
CA THR A 39 2.15 6.12 10.72
C THR A 39 2.89 4.80 10.53
N ASP A 40 4.12 4.84 10.01
CA ASP A 40 4.97 3.68 9.67
C ASP A 40 4.30 2.67 8.72
N MET A 41 3.22 3.06 8.05
CA MET A 41 2.46 2.19 7.15
C MET A 41 3.20 1.90 5.85
N ASP A 42 4.10 2.79 5.42
CA ASP A 42 4.99 2.60 4.27
C ASP A 42 6.01 1.47 4.48
N LYS A 43 6.33 1.12 5.73
CA LYS A 43 7.17 -0.04 6.07
C LYS A 43 6.39 -1.36 6.01
N ILE A 44 5.08 -1.29 6.18
CA ILE A 44 4.19 -2.45 6.26
C ILE A 44 3.56 -2.77 4.90
N LEU A 45 3.18 -1.75 4.14
CA LEU A 45 2.63 -1.82 2.79
C LEU A 45 3.74 -1.58 1.78
N LYS A 46 3.88 -2.48 0.81
CA LYS A 46 4.81 -2.23 -0.30
C LYS A 46 4.15 -1.32 -1.32
N ILE A 47 4.79 -0.18 -1.58
CA ILE A 47 4.32 0.89 -2.46
C ILE A 47 5.24 0.94 -3.69
N TYR A 48 4.64 1.00 -4.87
CA TYR A 48 5.34 1.20 -6.14
C TYR A 48 5.06 2.60 -6.68
N GLU A 49 6.01 3.15 -7.43
CA GLU A 49 5.89 4.47 -8.04
C GLU A 49 4.75 4.51 -9.07
N SER A 50 4.61 3.44 -9.85
CA SER A 50 3.56 3.30 -10.86
C SER A 50 3.01 1.88 -10.95
N ARG A 51 1.87 1.75 -11.64
CA ARG A 51 1.30 0.44 -11.97
C ARG A 51 2.22 -0.34 -12.90
N GLU A 52 2.86 0.35 -13.84
CA GLU A 52 3.81 -0.24 -14.78
C GLU A 52 5.02 -0.84 -14.05
N GLU A 53 5.56 -0.12 -13.06
CA GLU A 53 6.66 -0.62 -12.23
C GLU A 53 6.22 -1.82 -11.38
N PHE A 54 5.00 -1.79 -10.82
CA PHE A 54 4.44 -2.96 -10.15
C PHE A 54 4.35 -4.17 -11.09
N GLU A 55 3.76 -4.01 -12.28
CA GLU A 55 3.58 -5.11 -13.24
C GLU A 55 4.92 -5.66 -13.74
N LYS A 56 5.92 -4.79 -13.95
CA LYS A 56 7.28 -5.18 -14.31
C LYS A 56 7.92 -6.02 -13.20
N MET A 57 7.85 -5.57 -11.95
CA MET A 57 8.38 -6.30 -10.81
C MET A 57 7.70 -7.64 -10.61
N MET A 58 6.37 -7.72 -10.79
CA MET A 58 5.63 -8.97 -10.67
C MET A 58 5.95 -10.00 -11.77
N LYS A 59 6.31 -9.54 -12.98
CA LYS A 59 6.76 -10.43 -14.06
C LYS A 59 8.16 -11.03 -13.82
N MET A 60 8.93 -10.45 -12.90
CA MET A 60 10.29 -10.89 -12.55
C MET A 60 10.34 -11.81 -11.32
N MET A 61 9.21 -12.04 -10.65
CA MET A 61 9.07 -12.91 -9.47
C MET A 61 8.59 -14.30 -9.85
#